data_AF-A0A934W5H1-F1
#
_entry.id   AF-A0A934W5H1-F1
#
_cell.length_a   1.000
_cell.length_b   1.000
_cell.length_c   1.000
_cell.angle_alpha   90.00
_cell.angle_beta   90.00
_cell.angle_gamma   90.00
#
_symmetry.space_group_name_H-M   'P 1'
#
loop_
_entity.id
_entity.type
_entity.pdbx_description
1 polymer ?
#
loop_
_entity_poly.entity_id
_entity_poly.type
_entity_poly.pdbx_seq_one_letter_code
_entity_poly.pdbx_strand_id
1 'polypeptide(L)'
;MSDSETIIAVLKTLLRERYCIDAALESSSRLESLGIDSLHILDLLLDVEAELGIELGGLALPPHATLGQLADAIAGVHDRST
;
A
#
# COMPACT_ATOMS: atom_id res chain seq x y z
N MET A 1 15.00 8.94 4.91
CA MET A 1 13.89 7.98 4.84
C MET A 1 13.28 8.19 3.47
N SER A 2 13.30 7.16 2.63
CA SER A 2 12.70 7.26 1.30
C SER A 2 11.17 7.22 1.43
N ASP A 3 10.45 7.87 0.52
CA ASP A 3 8.98 7.90 0.52
C ASP A 3 8.37 6.48 0.56
N SER A 4 8.97 5.51 -0.15
CA SER A 4 8.56 4.10 -0.09
C SER A 4 8.64 3.51 1.33
N GLU A 5 9.63 3.85 2.16
CA GLU A 5 9.73 3.33 3.53
C GLU A 5 8.60 3.88 4.42
N THR A 6 8.28 5.17 4.27
CA THR A 6 7.17 5.81 4.98
C THR A 6 5.85 5.17 4.58
N ILE A 7 5.63 4.98 3.28
CA ILE A 7 4.42 4.36 2.76
C ILE A 7 4.29 2.91 3.23
N ILE A 8 5.38 2.13 3.25
CA ILE A 8 5.37 0.78 3.82
C ILE A 8 4.93 0.82 5.29
N ALA A 9 5.41 1.77 6.08
CA ALA A 9 5.02 1.90 7.48
C ALA A 9 3.52 2.25 7.65
N VAL A 10 2.99 3.13 6.79
CA VAL A 10 1.56 3.47 6.76
C VAL A 10 0.73 2.25 6.35
N LEU A 11 1.09 1.57 5.24
CA LEU A 11 0.41 0.36 4.78
C LEU A 11 0.40 -0.73 5.85
N LYS A 12 1.52 -0.97 6.54
CA LYS A 12 1.58 -1.93 7.65
C LYS A 12 0.64 -1.56 8.80
N THR A 13 0.49 -0.27 9.07
CA THR A 13 -0.42 0.23 10.11
C THR A 13 -1.87 0.01 9.72
N LEU A 14 -2.26 0.38 8.50
CA LEU A 14 -3.61 0.17 7.98
C LEU A 14 -3.98 -1.31 7.87
N LEU A 15 -3.04 -2.15 7.40
CA LEU A 15 -3.24 -3.60 7.31
C LEU A 15 -3.46 -4.24 8.68
N ARG A 16 -2.74 -3.76 9.71
CA ARG A 16 -2.94 -4.20 11.10
C ARG A 16 -4.30 -3.78 11.64
N GLU A 17 -4.69 -2.52 11.44
CA GLU A 17 -5.91 -1.96 12.03
C GLU A 17 -7.18 -2.47 11.37
N ARG A 18 -7.17 -2.62 10.04
CA ARG A 18 -8.36 -2.96 9.26
C ARG A 18 -8.52 -4.45 9.02
N TYR A 19 -7.40 -5.17 8.87
CA TYR A 19 -7.39 -6.58 8.47
C TYR A 19 -6.77 -7.50 9.53
N CYS A 20 -6.30 -6.98 10.67
CA CYS A 20 -5.56 -7.75 11.69
C CYS A 20 -4.37 -8.54 11.12
N ILE A 21 -3.78 -8.07 10.02
CA ILE A 21 -2.61 -8.69 9.41
C ILE A 21 -1.37 -8.19 10.16
N ASP A 22 -0.58 -9.14 10.64
CA ASP A 22 0.59 -8.86 11.47
C ASP A 22 1.66 -8.07 10.70
N ALA A 23 2.30 -7.10 11.35
CA ALA A 23 3.19 -6.12 10.71
C ALA A 23 4.57 -6.69 10.31
N ALA A 24 4.80 -7.98 10.56
CA ALA A 24 5.97 -8.75 10.11
C ALA A 24 5.94 -9.07 8.60
N LEU A 25 5.28 -8.23 7.81
CA LEU A 25 5.27 -8.31 6.35
C LEU A 25 6.60 -7.80 5.81
N GLU A 26 7.26 -8.67 5.05
CA GLU A 26 8.38 -8.27 4.20
C GLU A 26 7.85 -7.56 2.95
N SER A 27 8.64 -6.66 2.36
CA SER A 27 8.30 -5.98 1.10
C SER A 27 8.14 -6.94 -0.08
N SER A 28 8.69 -8.16 0.02
CA SER A 28 8.50 -9.27 -0.92
C SER A 28 7.21 -10.07 -0.68
N SER A 29 6.48 -9.80 0.41
CA SER A 29 5.23 -10.50 0.73
C SER A 29 4.15 -10.14 -0.28
N ARG A 30 3.46 -11.16 -0.79
CA ARG A 30 2.38 -10.97 -1.76
C ARG A 30 1.08 -10.64 -1.04
N LEU A 31 0.36 -9.63 -1.53
CA LEU A 31 -0.91 -9.20 -0.93
C LEU A 31 -1.94 -10.34 -0.91
N GLU A 32 -2.02 -11.12 -1.99
CA GLU A 32 -2.90 -12.30 -2.07
C GLU A 32 -2.68 -13.33 -0.95
N SER A 33 -1.43 -13.53 -0.52
CA SER A 33 -1.08 -14.55 0.47
C SER A 33 -1.54 -14.15 1.87
N LEU A 34 -1.89 -12.88 2.03
CA LEU A 34 -2.41 -12.27 3.25
C LEU A 34 -3.94 -12.17 3.23
N GLY A 35 -4.61 -12.67 2.17
CA GLY A 35 -6.05 -12.50 1.98
C GLY A 35 -6.44 -11.10 1.51
N ILE A 36 -5.49 -10.33 0.97
CA ILE A 36 -5.76 -9.01 0.38
C ILE A 36 -6.09 -9.19 -1.10
N ASP A 37 -7.38 -9.04 -1.41
CA ASP A 37 -7.96 -9.09 -2.75
C ASP A 37 -8.05 -7.69 -3.37
N SER A 38 -8.44 -7.61 -4.64
CA SER A 38 -8.56 -6.35 -5.39
C SER A 38 -9.49 -5.31 -4.75
N LEU A 39 -10.55 -5.75 -4.06
CA LEU A 39 -11.41 -4.84 -3.28
C LEU A 39 -10.69 -4.29 -2.04
N HIS A 40 -9.98 -5.15 -1.30
CA HIS A 40 -9.22 -4.75 -0.12
C HIS A 40 -8.08 -3.78 -0.49
N ILE A 41 -7.45 -4.02 -1.65
CA ILE A 41 -6.45 -3.11 -2.22
C ILE A 41 -7.06 -1.74 -2.52
N LEU A 42 -8.22 -1.69 -3.17
CA LEU A 42 -8.89 -0.42 -3.46
C LEU A 42 -9.22 0.35 -2.17
N ASP A 43 -9.77 -0.35 -1.18
CA ASP A 43 -10.08 0.21 0.12
C ASP A 43 -8.83 0.73 0.85
N LEU A 44 -7.71 0.00 0.76
CA LEU A 44 -6.43 0.39 1.33
C LEU A 44 -5.84 1.61 0.60
N LEU A 45 -5.95 1.67 -0.73
CA LEU A 45 -5.50 2.82 -1.52
C LEU A 45 -6.26 4.08 -1.11
N LEU A 46 -7.58 4.00 -0.93
CA LEU A 46 -8.42 5.13 -0.47
C LEU A 46 -8.00 5.63 0.93
N ASP A 47 -7.70 4.71 1.85
CA ASP A 47 -7.20 5.09 3.19
C ASP A 47 -5.84 5.79 3.10
N VAL A 48 -4.94 5.29 2.24
CA VAL A 48 -3.62 5.89 2.02
C VAL A 48 -3.74 7.27 1.37
N GLU A 49 -4.64 7.44 0.38
CA GLU A 49 -4.96 8.74 -0.22
C GLU A 49 -5.42 9.73 0.85
N ALA A 50 -6.30 9.31 1.77
CA ALA A 50 -6.79 10.15 2.85
C ALA A 50 -5.69 10.51 3.88
N GLU A 51 -4.82 9.56 4.21
CA GLU A 51 -3.75 9.75 5.20
C GLU A 51 -2.61 10.62 4.65
N LEU A 52 -2.21 10.40 3.39
CA LEU A 52 -1.12 11.13 2.74
C LEU A 52 -1.59 12.40 2.00
N GLY A 53 -2.90 12.56 1.80
CA GLY A 53 -3.48 13.68 1.07
C GLY A 53 -3.14 13.69 -0.43
N ILE A 54 -2.99 12.52 -1.04
CA ILE A 54 -2.67 12.35 -2.47
C ILE A 54 -3.82 11.68 -3.22
N GLU A 55 -3.87 11.86 -4.55
CA GLU A 55 -4.77 11.11 -5.43
C GLU A 55 -3.98 10.04 -6.18
N LEU A 56 -4.17 8.77 -5.82
CA LEU A 56 -3.58 7.60 -6.48
C LEU A 56 -4.37 7.22 -7.74
N GLY A 57 -5.63 7.67 -7.86
CA GLY A 57 -6.33 7.79 -9.14
C GLY A 57 -6.47 6.47 -9.90
N GLY A 58 -6.82 5.38 -9.21
CA GLY A 58 -7.03 4.08 -9.84
C GLY A 58 -5.73 3.35 -10.16
N LEU A 59 -4.74 3.48 -9.27
CA LEU A 59 -3.46 2.82 -9.35
C LEU A 59 -3.62 1.31 -9.64
N ALA A 60 -3.25 0.91 -10.86
CA ALA A 60 -3.41 -0.46 -11.33
C ALA A 60 -2.19 -1.29 -10.92
N LEU A 61 -2.38 -2.20 -9.98
CA LEU A 61 -1.35 -3.12 -9.56
C LEU A 61 -1.35 -4.39 -10.42
N PRO A 62 -0.18 -4.98 -10.70
CA PRO A 62 -0.11 -6.24 -11.38
C PRO A 62 -0.78 -7.35 -10.54
N PRO A 63 -1.29 -8.41 -11.20
CA PRO A 63 -1.73 -9.61 -10.48
C PRO A 63 -0.55 -10.15 -9.65
N HIS A 64 -0.82 -10.51 -8.39
CA HIS A 64 0.18 -10.95 -7.41
C HIS A 64 1.15 -9.87 -6.91
N ALA A 65 0.74 -8.59 -6.91
CA ALA A 65 1.57 -7.50 -6.40
C ALA A 65 2.04 -7.74 -4.95
N THR A 66 3.29 -7.34 -4.69
CA THR A 66 3.86 -7.37 -3.34
C THR A 66 3.63 -6.05 -2.60
N LEU A 67 3.80 -6.08 -1.28
CA LEU A 67 3.72 -4.88 -0.44
C LEU A 67 4.71 -3.79 -0.90
N GLY A 68 5.93 -4.21 -1.27
CA GLY A 68 6.95 -3.29 -1.79
C GLY A 68 6.54 -2.65 -3.11
N GLN A 69 6.00 -3.43 -4.05
CA GLN A 69 5.51 -2.89 -5.33
C GLN A 69 4.36 -1.89 -5.14
N LEU A 70 3.46 -2.17 -4.20
CA LEU A 70 2.39 -1.25 -3.84
C LEU A 70 2.95 0.06 -3.29
N ALA A 71 3.89 -0.03 -2.35
CA ALA A 71 4.51 1.15 -1.76
C ALA A 71 5.30 1.97 -2.78
N ASP A 72 6.08 1.32 -3.65
CA ASP A 72 6.83 2.01 -4.71
C ASP A 72 5.91 2.70 -5.71
N ALA A 73 4.77 2.10 -6.02
CA ALA A 73 3.81 2.73 -6.92
C ALA A 73 3.17 3.98 -6.31
N ILE A 74 2.82 3.93 -5.02
CA ILE A 74 2.33 5.10 -4.26
C ILE A 74 3.43 6.16 -4.17
N ALA A 75 4.67 5.76 -3.87
CA ALA A 75 5.81 6.67 -3.73
C ALA A 75 6.06 7.43 -5.03
N GLY A 76 5.99 6.74 -6.17
CA GLY A 76 6.13 7.37 -7.49
C GLY A 76 5.03 8.37 -7.83
N VAL A 77 3.84 8.25 -7.24
CA VAL A 77 2.76 9.25 -7.37
C VAL A 77 2.97 10.41 -6.41
N HIS A 78 3.38 10.13 -5.17
CA HIS A 78 3.66 11.15 -4.16
C HIS A 78 4.80 12.08 -4.58
N ASP A 79 5.90 11.53 -5.10
CA ASP A 79 7.05 12.28 -5.62
C ASP A 79 6.66 13.21 -6.79
N ARG A 80 5.70 12.79 -7.63
CA ARG A 80 5.21 13.63 -8.74
C ARG A 80 4.26 14.74 -8.30
N SER A 81 3.67 14.61 -7.12
CA SER A 81 2.65 15.53 -6.59
C SER A 81 3.24 16.60 -5.66
N THR A 82 4.54 16.53 -5.37
CA THR A 82 5.29 17.44 -4.49
C THR A 82 6.21 18.36 -5.31
#